data_AF-A0A381I649-F1
#
_entry.id   AF-A0A381I649-F1
#
_cell.length_a   1.000
_cell.length_b   1.000
_cell.length_c   1.000
_cell.angle_alpha   90.00
_cell.angle_beta   90.00
_cell.angle_gamma   90.00
#
_symmetry.space_group_name_H-M   'P 1'
#
loop_
_entity.id
_entity.type
_entity.pdbx_description
1 polymer ?
#
loop_
_entity_poly.entity_id
_entity_poly.type
_entity_poly.pdbx_seq_one_letter_code
_entity_poly.pdbx_strand_id
1 'polypeptide(L)' 'MMEQMDFLKMKENGSFTIGQDENSCIVYGMPMVAFDRGSVMLQLPLGEISNCLIRHINILKQKD' A
#
# COMPACT_ATOMS: atom_id res chain seq x y z
N MET A 1 -3.46 -2.36 -25.09
CA MET A 1 -2.55 -3.23 -24.31
C MET A 1 -2.48 -2.61 -22.91
N MET A 2 -3.20 -3.19 -21.94
CA MET A 2 -3.27 -2.65 -20.58
C MET A 2 -1.91 -2.89 -19.91
N GLU A 3 -1.25 -1.81 -19.52
CA GLU A 3 -0.01 -1.84 -18.75
C GLU A 3 -0.24 -2.65 -17.47
N GLN A 4 0.64 -3.62 -17.24
CA GLN A 4 0.64 -4.46 -16.05
C GLN A 4 0.84 -3.54 -14.85
N MET A 5 -0.24 -3.34 -14.07
CA MET A 5 -0.30 -2.41 -12.94
C MET A 5 0.87 -2.65 -11.96
N ASP A 6 1.78 -1.69 -11.85
CA ASP A 6 3.07 -1.83 -11.18
C ASP A 6 2.98 -2.30 -9.73
N PHE A 7 1.90 -1.95 -9.00
CA PHE A 7 1.75 -2.30 -7.58
C PHE A 7 1.68 -3.80 -7.30
N LEU A 8 1.07 -4.60 -8.21
CA LEU A 8 1.00 -6.05 -7.98
C LEU A 8 2.39 -6.67 -8.07
N LYS A 9 3.17 -6.27 -9.08
CA LYS A 9 4.57 -6.68 -9.23
C LYS A 9 5.43 -6.21 -8.05
N MET A 10 5.21 -4.99 -7.56
CA MET A 10 5.91 -4.50 -6.36
C MET A 10 5.67 -5.44 -5.18
N LYS A 11 4.41 -5.79 -4.92
CA LYS A 11 4.03 -6.72 -3.85
C LYS A 11 4.63 -8.12 -4.05
N GLU A 12 4.53 -8.68 -5.26
CA GLU A 12 5.09 -10.00 -5.59
C GLU A 12 6.62 -10.04 -5.43
N ASN A 13 7.30 -8.93 -5.69
CA ASN A 13 8.74 -8.77 -5.47
C ASN A 13 9.10 -8.43 -4.00
N GLY A 14 8.15 -8.54 -3.07
CA GLY A 14 8.37 -8.38 -1.63
C GLY A 14 8.27 -6.94 -1.11
N SER A 15 7.79 -5.99 -1.92
CA SER A 15 7.56 -4.62 -1.43
C SER A 15 6.39 -4.58 -0.47
N PHE A 16 6.51 -3.78 0.58
CA PHE A 16 5.40 -3.47 1.47
C PHE A 16 4.49 -2.43 0.81
N THR A 17 3.24 -2.81 0.51
CA THR A 17 2.29 -1.95 -0.20
C THR A 17 1.11 -1.55 0.68
N ILE A 18 0.85 -0.24 0.74
CA ILE A 18 -0.24 0.37 1.53
C ILE A 18 -1.17 1.10 0.57
N GLY A 19 -2.48 0.90 0.71
CA GLY A 19 -3.53 1.69 0.07
C GLY A 19 -4.17 2.65 1.06
N GLN A 20 -4.55 3.84 0.62
CA GLN A 20 -5.36 4.74 1.44
C GLN A 20 -6.80 4.20 1.52
N ASP A 21 -7.43 4.28 2.68
CA ASP A 21 -8.81 3.85 2.87
C ASP A 21 -9.85 4.80 2.25
N GLU A 22 -11.06 4.29 2.05
CA GLU A 22 -12.15 5.07 1.44
C GLU A 22 -12.55 6.29 2.28
N ASN A 23 -12.58 6.15 3.62
CA ASN A 23 -13.05 7.19 4.53
C ASN A 23 -12.16 8.43 4.55
N SER A 24 -10.86 8.27 4.31
CA SER A 24 -9.92 9.40 4.25
C SER A 24 -9.66 9.88 2.82
N CYS A 25 -10.08 9.13 1.80
CA CYS A 25 -9.94 9.50 0.40
C CYS A 25 -10.99 10.53 -0.02
N ILE A 26 -10.55 11.57 -0.75
CA ILE A 26 -11.48 12.48 -1.44
C ILE A 26 -12.12 11.78 -2.64
N VAL A 27 -11.33 10.98 -3.37
CA VAL A 27 -11.79 10.12 -4.46
C VAL A 27 -11.15 8.75 -4.30
N TYR A 28 -11.95 7.76 -3.90
CA TYR A 28 -11.50 6.38 -3.70
C TYR A 28 -11.46 5.60 -5.04
N GLY A 29 -10.73 6.12 -6.02
CA GLY A 29 -10.58 5.50 -7.35
C GLY A 29 -9.37 4.59 -7.42
N MET A 30 -8.18 5.19 -7.50
CA MET A 30 -6.92 4.44 -7.62
C MET A 30 -6.63 3.51 -6.44
N PRO A 31 -6.85 3.91 -5.17
CA PRO A 31 -6.67 2.99 -4.03
C PRO A 31 -7.59 1.77 -4.08
N MET A 32 -8.86 1.94 -4.49
CA MET A 32 -9.82 0.86 -4.70
C MET A 32 -9.33 -0.13 -5.76
N VAL A 33 -8.94 0.36 -6.94
CA VAL A 33 -8.49 -0.52 -8.03
C VAL A 33 -7.22 -1.29 -7.65
N ALA A 34 -6.31 -0.67 -6.90
CA ALA A 34 -5.12 -1.35 -6.39
C ALA A 34 -5.49 -2.44 -5.36
N PHE A 35 -6.47 -2.19 -4.50
CA PHE A 35 -6.97 -3.15 -3.52
C PHE A 35 -7.68 -4.34 -4.17
N ASP A 36 -8.62 -4.08 -5.08
CA ASP A 36 -9.40 -5.12 -5.77
C ASP A 36 -8.52 -6.06 -6.61
N ARG A 37 -7.40 -5.53 -7.12
CA ARG A 37 -6.38 -6.32 -7.84
C ARG A 37 -5.43 -7.09 -6.92
N GLY A 38 -5.63 -7.04 -5.60
CA GLY A 38 -4.81 -7.74 -4.62
C GLY A 38 -3.41 -7.17 -4.45
N SER A 39 -3.12 -5.97 -4.98
CA SER A 39 -1.80 -5.35 -4.91
C SER A 39 -1.53 -4.60 -3.60
N VAL A 40 -2.57 -4.34 -2.80
CA VAL A 40 -2.47 -3.70 -1.49
C VAL A 40 -2.38 -4.76 -0.39
N MET A 41 -1.42 -4.64 0.53
CA MET A 41 -1.31 -5.50 1.70
C MET A 41 -2.09 -4.96 2.91
N LEU A 42 -2.17 -3.63 3.04
CA LEU A 42 -2.85 -2.96 4.13
C LEU A 42 -3.56 -1.71 3.64
N GLN A 43 -4.81 -1.51 4.07
CA GLN A 43 -5.53 -0.25 3.88
C GLN A 43 -5.51 0.57 5.17
N LEU A 44 -5.23 1.88 5.08
CA LEU A 44 -5.17 2.77 6.23
C LEU A 44 -5.73 4.17 5.94
N PRO A 45 -6.26 4.88 6.96
CA PRO A 45 -6.52 6.31 6.86
C PRO A 45 -5.25 7.08 6.52
N LEU A 46 -5.35 8.17 5.75
CA LEU A 46 -4.22 9.01 5.35
C LEU A 46 -3.29 9.39 6.51
N GLY A 47 -3.88 9.74 7.66
CA GLY A 47 -3.13 10.14 8.86
C GLY A 47 -2.23 9.04 9.43
N GLU A 48 -2.57 7.77 9.22
CA GLU A 48 -1.87 6.61 9.79
C GLU A 48 -0.81 6.01 8.86
N ILE A 49 -0.82 6.35 7.58
CA ILE A 49 0.14 5.81 6.59
C ILE A 49 1.58 6.13 7.00
N SER A 50 1.85 7.36 7.46
CA SER A 50 3.18 7.79 7.88
C SER A 50 3.72 6.98 9.06
N ASN A 51 2.91 6.84 10.12
CA ASN A 51 3.23 6.04 11.31
C ASN A 51 3.48 4.57 10.96
N CYS A 52 2.67 4.01 10.06
CA CYS A 52 2.83 2.64 9.58
C CYS A 52 4.18 2.44 8.89
N LEU A 53 4.57 3.34 7.98
CA LEU A 53 5.84 3.28 7.27
C LEU A 53 7.04 3.36 8.22
N ILE A 54 7.02 4.31 9.16
CA ILE A 54 8.09 4.46 10.17
C ILE A 54 8.24 3.17 10.99
N ARG A 55 7.11 2.62 11.46
CA ARG A 55 7.11 1.36 12.22
C ARG A 55 7.68 0.21 11.39
N HIS A 56 7.25 0.07 10.14
CA HIS A 56 7.71 -0.98 9.24
C HIS A 56 9.23 -0.94 9.04
N ILE A 57 9.77 0.25 8.74
CA ILE A 57 11.22 0.44 8.54
C ILE A 57 12.00 0.16 9.83
N ASN A 58 11.51 0.60 10.98
CA ASN A 58 12.17 0.34 12.27
C ASN A 58 12.22 -1.14 12.63
N ILE A 59 11.23 -1.93 12.23
CA ILE A 59 11.25 -3.39 12.40
C ILE A 59 12.29 -4.03 11.48
N LEU A 60 12.41 -3.56 10.24
CA LEU A 60 13.41 -4.07 9.30
C LEU A 60 14.84 -3.82 9.80
N LYS A 61 15.14 -2.62 10.31
CA LYS A 61 16.47 -2.27 10.87
C LYS A 61 16.88 -3.08 12.10
N GLN A 62 15.92 -3.68 12.81
CA GLN A 62 16.21 -4.51 13.99
C GLN A 62 16.49 -5.98 13.63
N LYS A 63 16.30 -6.36 12.37
CA LYS A 63 16.55 -7.73 11.89
C LYS A 63 17.94 -7.91 11.27
N ASP A 64 18.68 -6.83 11.11
CA ASP A 64 20.10 -6.80 10.72
C ASP A 64 21.00 -6.77 11.96
#